data_AF-A0A0Q9K602-F1
#
_entry.id   AF-A0A0Q9K602-F1
#
_cell.length_a   1.000
_cell.length_b   1.000
_cell.length_c   1.000
_cell.angle_alpha   90.00
_cell.angle_beta   90.00
_cell.angle_gamma   90.00
#
_symmetry.space_group_name_H-M   'P 1'
#
loop_
_entity.id
_entity.type
_entity.pdbx_description
1 polymer ?
#
loop_
_entity_poly.entity_id
_entity_poly.type
_entity_poly.pdbx_seq_one_letter_code
_entity_poly.pdbx_strand_id
1 'polypeptide(L)'
;MNVLQLLRHLKRKLRWKRSWLTLGMFFTVVMVSYILYATGSRLSAGDSPGAVRSTFAGLTPVDDQRLQEATTMLKRITDSREGYLLKKYVCGEERSQLGLQSPQELLELQMKHPNWLLGIGANGEVTFTENIDDLSPECKEKAVFGIDGSSNLSLFNGTPAKDNVIRTFFQLNIKHLESSLPRETVEQLHEGIRVTDLEEYNSVLSTFSDYAMPPQETERAMTRP
;
A
#
# COMPACT_ATOMS: atom_id res chain seq x y z
N MET A 1 -27.96 -17.93 -6.11
CA MET A 1 -28.76 -16.93 -5.35
C MET A 1 -27.79 -15.96 -4.70
N ASN A 2 -27.67 -14.75 -5.26
CA ASN A 2 -26.45 -13.93 -5.17
C ASN A 2 -26.29 -13.18 -3.85
N VAL A 3 -25.25 -13.52 -3.09
CA VAL A 3 -24.80 -12.87 -1.84
C VAL A 3 -24.44 -11.38 -2.05
N LEU A 4 -24.07 -11.01 -3.28
CA LEU A 4 -23.79 -9.63 -3.69
C LEU A 4 -25.02 -8.70 -3.67
N GLN A 5 -26.25 -9.25 -3.70
CA GLN A 5 -27.47 -8.46 -3.52
C GLN A 5 -27.80 -8.19 -2.04
N LEU A 6 -27.29 -9.01 -1.11
CA LEU A 6 -27.54 -8.90 0.33
C LEU A 6 -26.72 -7.76 0.97
N LEU A 7 -25.51 -7.51 0.48
CA LEU A 7 -24.65 -6.41 0.94
C LEU A 7 -25.17 -5.02 0.52
N ARG A 8 -25.97 -4.92 -0.55
CA ARG A 8 -26.58 -3.66 -0.99
C ARG A 8 -27.72 -3.18 -0.08
N HIS A 9 -28.37 -4.07 0.67
CA HIS A 9 -29.47 -3.69 1.57
C HIS A 9 -29.01 -3.23 2.97
N LEU A 10 -27.80 -3.58 3.41
CA LEU A 10 -27.27 -3.10 4.70
C LEU A 10 -26.82 -1.63 4.67
N LYS A 11 -26.39 -1.11 3.50
CA LYS A 11 -25.99 0.30 3.35
C LYS A 11 -27.15 1.31 3.52
N ARG A 12 -28.41 0.89 3.48
CA ARG A 12 -29.57 1.80 3.56
C ARG A 12 -30.06 2.08 5.00
N LYS A 13 -29.79 1.19 5.97
CA LYS A 13 -30.22 1.39 7.37
C LYS A 13 -29.26 2.21 8.23
N LEU A 14 -27.99 2.38 7.83
CA LEU A 14 -27.02 3.11 8.65
C LEU A 14 -27.01 4.64 8.40
N ARG A 15 -27.60 5.11 7.29
CA ARG A 15 -27.75 6.55 7.01
C ARG A 15 -28.84 7.24 7.84
N TRP A 16 -29.76 6.49 8.45
CA TRP A 16 -30.88 7.06 9.21
C TRP A 16 -30.58 7.35 10.69
N LYS A 17 -29.49 6.79 11.24
CA LYS A 17 -29.04 7.09 12.62
C LYS A 17 -28.06 8.27 12.74
N ARG A 18 -27.55 8.83 11.63
CA ARG A 18 -26.64 10.00 11.67
C ARG A 18 -27.35 11.33 12.02
N SER A 19 -28.67 11.43 11.82
CA SER A 19 -29.42 12.66 12.13
C SER A 19 -29.72 12.87 13.62
N TRP A 20 -29.53 11.86 14.47
CA TRP A 20 -29.74 11.99 15.92
C TRP A 20 -28.44 12.30 16.69
N LEU A 21 -27.27 12.11 16.06
CA LEU A 21 -25.98 12.44 16.65
C LEU A 21 -25.63 13.93 16.54
N THR A 22 -26.21 14.66 15.60
CA THR A 22 -25.97 16.10 15.44
C THR A 22 -26.67 16.95 16.51
N LEU A 23 -27.71 16.43 17.18
CA LEU A 23 -28.44 17.17 18.23
C LEU A 23 -27.70 17.15 19.58
N GLY A 24 -26.95 16.08 19.88
CA GLY A 24 -26.16 15.96 21.12
C GLY A 24 -24.94 16.89 21.15
N MET A 25 -24.37 17.23 19.99
CA MET A 25 -23.18 18.09 19.87
C MET A 25 -23.48 19.57 20.12
N PHE A 26 -24.70 20.04 19.86
CA PHE A 26 -25.09 21.43 20.15
C PHE A 26 -25.27 21.68 21.66
N PHE A 27 -25.74 20.68 22.43
CA PHE A 27 -25.91 20.83 23.88
C PHE A 27 -24.58 21.01 24.62
N THR A 28 -23.50 20.37 24.16
CA THR A 28 -22.19 20.49 24.80
C THR A 28 -21.55 21.86 24.59
N VAL A 29 -21.72 22.47 23.41
CA VAL A 29 -21.17 23.81 23.10
C VAL A 29 -21.87 24.90 23.92
N VAL A 30 -23.19 24.79 24.14
CA VAL A 30 -23.96 25.74 24.95
C VAL A 30 -23.59 25.60 26.44
N MET A 31 -23.37 24.38 26.94
CA MET A 31 -22.93 24.14 28.33
C MET A 31 -21.54 24.74 28.61
N VAL A 32 -20.57 24.56 27.70
CA VAL A 32 -19.22 25.12 27.88
C VAL A 32 -19.24 26.65 27.85
N SER A 33 -20.06 27.23 26.97
CA SER A 33 -20.25 28.69 26.90
C SER A 33 -20.88 29.27 28.16
N TYR A 34 -21.84 28.58 28.78
CA TYR A 34 -22.47 29.02 30.03
C TYR A 34 -21.50 28.96 31.21
N ILE A 35 -20.66 27.92 31.29
CA ILE A 35 -19.63 27.79 32.32
C ILE A 35 -18.61 28.94 32.21
N LEU A 36 -18.14 29.26 31.00
CA LEU A 36 -17.20 30.36 30.75
C LEU A 36 -17.78 31.74 31.09
N TYR A 37 -19.08 31.96 30.85
CA TYR A 37 -19.75 33.22 31.19
C TYR A 37 -19.99 33.35 32.70
N ALA A 38 -20.33 32.25 33.38
CA ALA A 38 -20.58 32.25 34.83
C ALA A 38 -19.30 32.42 35.65
N THR A 39 -18.17 31.89 35.18
CA THR A 39 -16.86 32.09 35.83
C THR A 39 -16.16 33.31 35.24
N GLY A 40 -16.72 34.50 35.49
CA GLY A 40 -16.05 35.77 35.20
C GLY A 40 -14.76 35.91 36.02
N SER A 41 -13.64 35.32 35.55
CA SER A 41 -12.30 35.64 36.05
C SER A 41 -11.16 35.13 35.14
N ARG A 42 -10.52 36.11 34.50
CA ARG A 42 -9.05 36.28 34.41
C ARG A 42 -8.26 35.16 33.72
N LEU A 43 -8.27 35.18 32.39
CA LEU A 43 -7.10 34.79 31.60
C LEU A 43 -6.08 35.94 31.67
N SER A 44 -5.23 35.93 32.70
CA SER A 44 -3.98 36.68 32.68
C SER A 44 -3.11 36.11 31.56
N ALA A 45 -2.82 36.96 30.56
CA ALA A 45 -1.73 36.77 29.63
C ALA A 45 -0.41 36.80 30.40
N GLY A 46 -0.02 35.63 30.90
CA GLY A 46 1.32 35.36 31.41
C GLY A 46 2.21 34.99 30.25
N ASP A 47 3.13 35.89 29.94
CA ASP A 47 4.22 35.75 28.98
C ASP A 47 4.93 34.40 29.16
N SER A 48 4.82 33.53 28.15
CA SER A 48 5.54 32.26 28.08
C SER A 48 5.87 31.98 26.61
N PRO A 49 7.14 32.16 26.18
CA PRO A 49 7.57 31.87 24.83
C PRO A 49 7.74 30.35 24.70
N GLY A 50 6.63 29.63 24.57
CA GLY A 50 6.69 28.16 24.51
C GLY A 50 5.46 27.47 23.93
N ALA A 51 4.30 28.13 23.84
CA ALA A 51 3.04 27.44 23.55
C ALA A 51 2.40 27.79 22.20
N VAL A 52 3.11 28.48 21.29
CA VAL A 52 2.64 28.72 19.91
C VAL A 52 3.56 28.05 18.87
N ARG A 53 4.53 27.27 19.33
CA ARG A 53 5.39 26.46 18.46
C ARG A 53 4.68 25.14 18.13
N SER A 54 3.96 25.21 17.02
CA SER A 54 3.95 24.17 15.99
C SER A 54 2.91 23.05 16.12
N THR A 55 1.71 23.38 15.65
CA THR A 55 0.83 22.53 14.81
C THR A 55 1.50 22.04 13.51
N PHE A 56 2.84 21.95 13.49
CA PHE A 56 3.70 21.61 12.35
C PHE A 56 4.59 20.39 12.68
N ALA A 57 4.17 19.53 13.60
CA ALA A 57 4.79 18.22 13.84
C ALA A 57 4.31 17.19 12.79
N GLY A 58 4.38 17.57 11.51
CA GLY A 58 4.05 16.73 10.37
C GLY A 58 5.27 16.24 9.60
N LEU A 59 6.47 16.35 10.16
CA LEU A 59 7.68 15.71 9.65
C LEU A 59 8.08 14.64 10.64
N THR A 60 7.99 13.39 10.19
CA THR A 60 8.38 12.25 10.99
C THR A 60 9.91 12.27 11.13
N PRO A 61 10.48 11.99 12.32
CA PRO A 61 11.94 11.92 12.50
C PRO A 61 12.63 10.93 11.55
N VAL A 62 11.87 9.98 11.01
CA VAL A 62 12.34 8.94 10.08
C VAL A 62 12.66 9.54 8.71
N ASP A 63 11.79 10.42 8.19
CA ASP A 63 12.00 11.05 6.88
C ASP A 63 13.24 11.95 6.90
N ASP A 64 13.46 12.67 8.01
CA ASP A 64 14.62 13.53 8.21
C ASP A 64 15.94 12.76 8.24
N GLN A 65 15.98 11.60 8.93
CA GLN A 65 17.18 10.76 8.98
C GLN A 65 17.50 10.18 7.60
N ARG A 66 16.51 9.62 6.90
CA ARG A 66 16.69 9.05 5.56
C ARG A 66 17.18 10.09 4.56
N LEU A 67 16.60 11.28 4.60
CA LEU A 67 17.02 12.41 3.77
C LEU A 67 18.47 12.80 4.07
N GLN A 68 18.87 12.86 5.34
CA GLN A 68 20.26 13.14 5.71
C GLN A 68 21.22 12.07 5.19
N GLU A 69 20.89 10.79 5.34
CA GLU A 69 21.69 9.70 4.81
C GLU A 69 21.82 9.79 3.28
N ALA A 70 20.70 9.96 2.57
CA ALA A 70 20.70 10.09 1.12
C ALA A 70 21.52 11.30 0.63
N THR A 71 21.36 12.47 1.25
CA THR A 71 22.12 13.66 0.89
C THR A 71 23.62 13.51 1.18
N THR A 72 24.01 12.82 2.25
CA THR A 72 25.43 12.53 2.50
C THR A 72 26.02 11.57 1.49
N MET A 73 25.25 10.60 0.99
CA MET A 73 25.67 9.72 -0.10
C MET A 73 25.83 10.50 -1.41
N LEU A 74 24.85 11.32 -1.77
CA LEU A 74 24.88 12.13 -3.00
C LEU A 74 26.03 13.15 -3.01
N LYS A 75 26.38 13.75 -1.86
CA LYS A 75 27.53 14.67 -1.75
C LYS A 75 28.88 14.04 -2.08
N ARG A 76 29.00 12.71 -2.01
CA ARG A 76 30.24 12.00 -2.40
C ARG A 76 30.36 11.84 -3.91
N ILE A 77 29.27 12.04 -4.65
CA ILE A 77 29.24 11.98 -6.11
C ILE A 77 29.65 13.35 -6.65
N THR A 78 30.79 13.41 -7.35
CA THR A 78 31.30 14.65 -7.95
C THR A 78 31.00 14.73 -9.45
N ASP A 79 30.84 13.58 -10.11
CA ASP A 79 30.57 13.48 -11.55
C ASP A 79 29.08 13.25 -11.82
N SER A 80 28.63 13.57 -13.04
CA SER A 80 27.27 13.26 -13.45
C SER A 80 27.04 11.75 -13.57
N ARG A 81 25.88 11.26 -13.13
CA ARG A 81 25.53 9.83 -13.11
C ARG A 81 24.21 9.59 -13.82
N GLU A 82 24.04 8.39 -14.37
CA GLU A 82 22.74 7.98 -14.89
C GLU A 82 21.75 7.81 -13.73
N GLY A 83 20.63 8.51 -13.82
CA GLY A 83 19.53 8.46 -12.87
C GLY A 83 18.41 7.55 -13.34
N TYR A 84 17.81 6.82 -12.41
CA TYR A 84 16.64 5.97 -12.61
C TYR A 84 15.60 6.22 -11.51
N LEU A 85 14.32 6.17 -11.87
CA LEU A 85 13.20 6.14 -10.94
C LEU A 85 12.58 4.75 -10.99
N LEU A 86 12.51 4.08 -9.85
CA LEU A 86 11.88 2.77 -9.68
C LEU A 86 10.62 2.94 -8.84
N LYS A 87 9.45 2.80 -9.45
CA LYS A 87 8.17 2.78 -8.74
C LYS A 87 7.83 1.35 -8.37
N LYS A 88 7.73 1.06 -7.08
CA LYS A 88 7.33 -0.24 -6.55
C LYS A 88 5.87 -0.18 -6.16
N TYR A 89 5.05 -0.88 -6.93
CA TYR A 89 3.63 -1.08 -6.66
C TYR A 89 3.41 -2.40 -5.93
N VAL A 90 2.21 -2.61 -5.41
CA VAL A 90 1.84 -3.87 -4.74
C VAL A 90 1.92 -5.06 -5.71
N CYS A 91 1.56 -4.85 -6.98
CA CYS A 91 1.55 -5.89 -8.01
C CYS A 91 2.90 -6.07 -8.73
N GLY A 92 3.80 -5.09 -8.73
CA GLY A 92 5.01 -5.13 -9.55
C GLY A 92 5.83 -3.83 -9.50
N GLU A 93 6.83 -3.71 -10.37
CA GLU A 93 7.76 -2.56 -10.38
C GLU A 93 7.85 -1.94 -11.77
N GLU A 94 7.98 -0.61 -11.85
CA GLU A 94 8.17 0.15 -13.09
C GLU A 94 9.45 0.98 -12.99
N ARG A 95 10.37 0.79 -13.96
CA ARG A 95 11.64 1.54 -14.03
C ARG A 95 11.58 2.58 -15.14
N SER A 96 11.78 3.85 -14.79
CA SER A 96 11.91 4.96 -15.73
C SER A 96 13.33 5.51 -15.72
N GLN A 97 13.87 5.84 -16.88
CA GLN A 97 15.19 6.48 -17.00
C GLN A 97 15.04 7.99 -16.83
N LEU A 98 15.84 8.59 -15.93
CA LEU A 98 15.93 10.04 -15.74
C LEU A 98 17.03 10.66 -16.60
N GLY A 99 17.91 9.84 -17.19
CA GLY A 99 19.03 10.28 -18.02
C GLY A 99 20.27 10.63 -17.19
N LEU A 100 21.21 11.37 -17.79
CA LEU A 100 22.40 11.84 -17.09
C LEU A 100 22.03 13.01 -16.17
N GLN A 101 22.34 12.88 -14.89
CA GLN A 101 21.98 13.82 -13.83
C GLN A 101 23.26 14.34 -13.16
N SER A 102 23.34 15.66 -12.99
CA SER A 102 24.39 16.30 -12.20
C SER A 102 24.19 16.03 -10.69
N PRO A 103 25.26 16.14 -9.87
CA PRO A 103 25.13 16.00 -8.42
C PRO A 103 24.09 16.94 -7.81
N GLN A 104 23.97 18.16 -8.34
CA GLN A 104 23.00 19.15 -7.90
C GLN A 104 21.56 18.71 -8.20
N GLU A 105 21.28 18.23 -9.42
CA GLU A 105 19.95 17.75 -9.80
C GLU A 105 19.52 16.52 -8.98
N LEU A 106 20.45 15.60 -8.70
CA LEU A 106 20.18 14.45 -7.83
C LEU A 106 19.82 14.88 -6.40
N LEU A 107 20.52 15.89 -5.88
CA LEU A 107 20.24 16.48 -4.56
C LEU A 107 18.87 17.16 -4.51
N GLU A 108 18.55 17.97 -5.52
CA GLU A 108 17.25 18.62 -5.64
C GLU A 108 16.11 17.60 -5.72
N LEU A 109 16.29 16.52 -6.49
CA LEU A 109 15.31 15.44 -6.61
C LEU A 109 15.06 14.75 -5.26
N GLN A 110 16.13 14.42 -4.52
CA GLN A 110 16.02 13.82 -3.19
C GLN A 110 15.34 14.76 -2.18
N MET A 111 15.64 16.06 -2.24
CA MET A 111 15.01 17.06 -1.35
C MET A 111 13.51 17.24 -1.66
N LYS A 112 13.14 17.17 -2.93
CA LYS A 112 11.74 17.26 -3.36
C LYS A 112 10.94 16.02 -2.98
N HIS A 113 11.59 14.86 -2.90
CA HIS A 113 10.98 13.58 -2.57
C HIS A 113 11.74 12.88 -1.43
N PRO A 114 11.62 13.38 -0.18
CA PRO A 114 12.40 12.87 0.95
C PRO A 114 12.12 11.40 1.27
N ASN A 115 10.94 10.91 0.90
CA ASN A 115 10.49 9.55 1.19
C ASN A 115 11.03 8.52 0.18
N TRP A 116 11.64 8.96 -0.93
CA TRP A 116 12.23 8.04 -1.90
C TRP A 116 13.51 7.42 -1.34
N LEU A 117 13.66 6.10 -1.56
CA LEU A 117 14.85 5.37 -1.15
C LEU A 117 15.94 5.57 -2.20
N LEU A 118 17.06 6.15 -1.80
CA LEU A 118 18.23 6.26 -2.66
C LEU A 118 19.02 4.94 -2.67
N GLY A 119 19.32 4.45 -3.87
CA GLY A 119 20.26 3.35 -4.10
C GLY A 119 21.33 3.79 -5.11
N ILE A 120 22.57 3.35 -4.88
CA ILE A 120 23.66 3.53 -5.84
C ILE A 120 24.10 2.15 -6.29
N GLY A 121 23.96 1.87 -7.59
CA GLY A 121 24.35 0.60 -8.20
C GLY A 121 25.88 0.44 -8.26
N ALA A 122 26.33 -0.79 -8.50
CA ALA A 122 27.76 -1.11 -8.57
C ALA A 122 28.48 -0.39 -9.74
N ASN A 123 27.74 -0.08 -10.80
CA ASN A 123 28.19 0.72 -11.96
C ASN A 123 28.19 2.24 -11.68
N GLY A 124 27.75 2.67 -10.49
CA GLY A 124 27.61 4.08 -10.12
C GLY A 124 26.32 4.73 -10.62
N GLU A 125 25.36 3.96 -11.14
CA GLU A 125 24.03 4.47 -11.44
C GLU A 125 23.26 4.83 -10.17
N VAL A 126 22.45 5.88 -10.22
CA VAL A 126 21.66 6.35 -9.09
C VAL A 126 20.21 5.97 -9.32
N THR A 127 19.64 5.20 -8.41
CA THR A 127 18.24 4.78 -8.46
C THR A 127 17.47 5.35 -7.29
N PHE A 128 16.39 6.07 -7.58
CA PHE A 128 15.41 6.50 -6.59
C PHE A 128 14.25 5.51 -6.59
N THR A 129 13.91 4.98 -5.42
CA THR A 129 12.81 4.02 -5.28
C THR A 129 11.64 4.68 -4.57
N GLU A 130 10.50 4.74 -5.26
CA GLU A 130 9.22 5.18 -4.71
C GLU A 130 8.37 3.95 -4.39
N ASN A 131 7.97 3.77 -3.13
CA ASN A 131 7.01 2.73 -2.75
C ASN A 131 5.59 3.31 -2.83
N ILE A 132 4.73 2.63 -3.58
CA ILE A 132 3.35 3.03 -3.82
C ILE A 132 2.46 1.90 -3.32
N ASP A 133 1.70 2.17 -2.27
CA ASP A 133 0.73 1.25 -1.68
C ASP A 133 -0.57 1.20 -2.52
N ASP A 134 -0.42 0.92 -3.81
CA ASP A 134 -1.51 0.78 -4.78
C ASP A 134 -1.07 -0.14 -5.93
N LEU A 135 -2.01 -0.52 -6.79
CA LEU A 135 -1.75 -1.21 -8.05
C LEU A 135 -1.20 -0.23 -9.10
N SER A 136 -0.31 -0.72 -9.97
CA SER A 136 0.15 0.07 -11.12
C SER A 136 -1.02 0.34 -12.08
N PRO A 137 -0.99 1.42 -12.88
CA PRO A 137 -2.02 1.68 -13.88
C PRO A 137 -2.24 0.50 -14.84
N GLU A 138 -1.15 -0.17 -15.24
CA GLU A 138 -1.21 -1.37 -16.08
C GLU A 138 -1.92 -2.52 -15.37
N CYS A 139 -1.63 -2.76 -14.09
CA CYS A 139 -2.30 -3.79 -13.31
C CYS A 139 -3.79 -3.51 -13.20
N LYS A 140 -4.21 -2.27 -12.95
CA LYS A 140 -5.64 -1.92 -12.86
C LYS A 140 -6.39 -2.15 -14.17
N GLU A 141 -5.70 -2.04 -15.29
CA GLU A 141 -6.30 -2.25 -16.60
C GLU A 141 -6.44 -3.74 -16.93
N LYS A 142 -5.38 -4.53 -16.71
CA LYS A 142 -5.23 -5.87 -17.30
C LYS A 142 -4.97 -6.99 -16.31
N ALA A 143 -4.73 -6.70 -15.03
CA ALA A 143 -4.32 -7.75 -14.10
C ALA A 143 -5.47 -8.68 -13.75
N VAL A 144 -5.15 -9.97 -13.75
CA VAL A 144 -6.09 -11.05 -13.51
C VAL A 144 -5.41 -12.11 -12.64
N PHE A 145 -6.08 -12.55 -11.58
CA PHE A 145 -5.63 -13.69 -10.78
C PHE A 145 -6.07 -15.00 -11.44
N GLY A 146 -5.19 -16.00 -11.44
CA GLY A 146 -5.54 -17.32 -11.90
C GLY A 146 -4.61 -18.41 -11.38
N ILE A 147 -4.82 -19.63 -11.87
CA ILE A 147 -3.97 -20.78 -11.58
C ILE A 147 -2.94 -20.95 -12.70
N ASP A 148 -1.66 -21.02 -12.34
CA ASP A 148 -0.59 -21.33 -13.29
C ASP A 148 -0.47 -22.84 -13.58
N GLY A 149 0.46 -23.21 -14.48
CA GLY A 149 0.68 -24.62 -14.85
C GLY A 149 1.20 -25.53 -13.73
N SER A 150 1.55 -24.97 -12.58
CA SER A 150 2.08 -25.67 -11.41
C SER A 150 1.10 -25.65 -10.22
N SER A 151 -0.17 -25.30 -10.48
CA SER A 151 -1.22 -25.13 -9.48
C SER A 151 -0.95 -23.99 -8.49
N ASN A 152 -0.20 -22.96 -8.87
CA ASN A 152 -0.01 -21.78 -8.05
C ASN A 152 -1.04 -20.70 -8.36
N LEU A 153 -1.52 -20.03 -7.32
CA LEU A 153 -2.17 -18.75 -7.46
C LEU A 153 -1.15 -17.72 -7.96
N SER A 154 -1.42 -17.12 -9.11
CA SER A 154 -0.55 -16.13 -9.75
C SER A 154 -1.38 -14.96 -10.28
N LEU A 155 -0.75 -13.79 -10.35
CA LEU A 155 -1.25 -12.61 -11.04
C LEU A 155 -0.70 -12.61 -12.47
N PHE A 156 -1.57 -12.41 -13.45
CA PHE A 156 -1.23 -12.39 -14.87
C PHE A 156 -1.52 -11.03 -15.49
N ASN A 157 -0.80 -10.70 -16.56
CA ASN A 157 -1.12 -9.59 -17.45
C ASN A 157 -2.09 -10.08 -18.53
N GLY A 158 -3.39 -9.86 -18.33
CA GLY A 158 -4.45 -10.37 -19.19
C GLY A 158 -4.84 -11.81 -18.87
N THR A 159 -5.24 -12.57 -19.88
CA THR A 159 -5.72 -13.95 -19.70
C THR A 159 -4.64 -14.85 -19.08
N PRO A 160 -4.98 -15.68 -18.08
CA PRO A 160 -4.04 -16.62 -17.47
C PRO A 160 -3.38 -17.54 -18.51
N ALA A 161 -2.09 -17.34 -18.73
CA ALA A 161 -1.25 -18.12 -19.63
C ALA A 161 0.19 -18.13 -19.10
N LYS A 162 0.96 -19.19 -19.42
CA LYS A 162 2.31 -19.40 -18.87
C LYS A 162 3.26 -18.21 -19.07
N ASP A 163 3.11 -17.48 -20.17
CA ASP A 163 4.06 -16.44 -20.57
C ASP A 163 3.75 -15.04 -20.01
N ASN A 164 2.63 -14.88 -19.28
CA ASN A 164 2.15 -13.57 -18.82
C ASN A 164 2.09 -13.44 -17.28
N VAL A 165 2.86 -14.24 -16.54
CA VAL A 165 2.89 -14.18 -15.07
C VAL A 165 3.62 -12.91 -14.62
N ILE A 166 2.89 -12.03 -13.92
CA ILE A 166 3.46 -10.86 -13.23
C ILE A 166 4.09 -11.31 -11.91
N ARG A 167 3.36 -12.11 -11.13
CA ARG A 167 3.79 -12.56 -9.80
C ARG A 167 3.12 -13.86 -9.40
N THR A 168 3.91 -14.78 -8.84
CA THR A 168 3.40 -16.02 -8.22
C THR A 168 3.35 -15.86 -6.71
N PHE A 169 2.29 -16.37 -6.06
CA PHE A 169 2.07 -16.24 -4.62
C PHE A 169 2.31 -17.55 -3.89
N PHE A 170 1.37 -18.50 -3.99
CA PHE A 170 1.42 -19.77 -3.26
C PHE A 170 0.74 -20.87 -4.05
N GLN A 171 1.14 -22.11 -3.77
CA GLN A 171 0.55 -23.30 -4.39
C GLN A 171 -0.82 -23.60 -3.76
N LEU A 172 -1.82 -23.87 -4.58
CA LEU A 172 -3.18 -24.18 -4.15
C LEU A 172 -3.39 -25.70 -4.05
N ASN A 173 -4.11 -26.13 -3.03
CA ASN A 173 -4.68 -27.49 -2.98
C ASN A 173 -5.95 -27.52 -3.84
N ILE A 174 -5.81 -27.81 -5.13
CA ILE A 174 -6.92 -27.81 -6.11
C ILE A 174 -8.07 -28.72 -5.69
N LYS A 175 -7.76 -29.90 -5.13
CA LYS A 175 -8.79 -30.84 -4.66
C LYS A 175 -9.64 -30.24 -3.54
N HIS A 176 -8.98 -29.58 -2.58
CA HIS A 176 -9.70 -28.93 -1.49
C HIS A 176 -10.50 -27.73 -1.99
N LEU A 177 -9.90 -26.92 -2.87
CA LEU A 177 -10.52 -25.76 -3.49
C LEU A 177 -11.81 -26.13 -4.26
N GLU A 178 -11.76 -27.14 -5.12
CA GLU A 178 -12.91 -27.65 -5.88
C GLU A 178 -14.02 -28.23 -5.01
N SER A 179 -13.67 -28.79 -3.85
CA SER A 179 -14.65 -29.36 -2.91
C SER A 179 -15.34 -28.33 -2.03
N SER A 180 -14.67 -27.20 -1.78
CA SER A 180 -15.10 -26.19 -0.80
C SER A 180 -15.74 -24.97 -1.43
N LEU A 181 -15.37 -24.62 -2.68
CA LEU A 181 -15.89 -23.46 -3.38
C LEU A 181 -17.00 -23.83 -4.37
N PRO A 182 -17.94 -22.91 -4.64
CA PRO A 182 -18.88 -23.06 -5.75
C PRO A 182 -18.13 -23.22 -7.08
N ARG A 183 -18.65 -24.08 -7.96
CA ARG A 183 -18.05 -24.34 -9.29
C ARG A 183 -17.79 -23.05 -10.07
N GLU A 184 -18.73 -22.12 -10.05
CA GLU A 184 -18.60 -20.82 -10.72
C GLU A 184 -17.36 -20.03 -10.25
N THR A 185 -17.01 -20.11 -8.96
CA THR A 185 -15.82 -19.41 -8.41
C THR A 185 -14.53 -20.09 -8.84
N VAL A 186 -14.53 -21.42 -8.94
CA VAL A 186 -13.39 -22.19 -9.44
C VAL A 186 -13.19 -21.93 -10.93
N GLU A 187 -14.26 -21.92 -11.71
CA GLU A 187 -14.25 -21.57 -13.13
C GLU A 187 -13.72 -20.15 -13.35
N GLN A 188 -14.18 -19.17 -12.56
CA GLN A 188 -13.66 -17.80 -12.59
C GLN A 188 -12.16 -17.74 -12.28
N LEU A 189 -11.65 -18.58 -11.37
CA LEU A 189 -10.22 -18.64 -11.09
C LEU A 189 -9.43 -19.23 -12.27
N HIS A 190 -10.01 -20.17 -13.02
CA HIS A 190 -9.38 -20.72 -14.23
C HIS A 190 -9.44 -19.75 -15.43
N GLU A 191 -10.58 -19.11 -15.66
CA GLU A 191 -10.75 -18.07 -16.69
C GLU A 191 -9.96 -16.80 -16.36
N GLY A 192 -9.85 -16.55 -15.06
CA GLY A 192 -9.12 -15.45 -14.47
C GLY A 192 -10.03 -14.40 -13.83
N ILE A 193 -9.71 -14.02 -12.58
CA ILE A 193 -10.43 -13.02 -11.79
C ILE A 193 -9.76 -11.66 -11.97
N ARG A 194 -10.40 -10.76 -12.72
CA ARG A 194 -9.91 -9.40 -12.93
C ARG A 194 -9.95 -8.59 -11.64
N VAL A 195 -8.91 -7.79 -11.41
CA VAL A 195 -8.83 -6.85 -10.29
C VAL A 195 -8.59 -5.43 -10.80
N THR A 196 -9.32 -4.47 -10.26
CA THR A 196 -9.29 -3.06 -10.69
C THR A 196 -8.77 -2.11 -9.62
N ASP A 197 -8.77 -2.55 -8.36
CA ASP A 197 -8.25 -1.81 -7.23
C ASP A 197 -7.57 -2.71 -6.18
N LEU A 198 -6.92 -2.06 -5.22
CA LEU A 198 -6.17 -2.73 -4.16
C LEU A 198 -7.08 -3.54 -3.21
N GLU A 199 -8.35 -3.14 -3.02
CA GLU A 199 -9.28 -3.86 -2.15
C GLU A 199 -9.66 -5.20 -2.77
N GLU A 200 -10.00 -5.23 -4.06
CA GLU A 200 -10.25 -6.44 -4.83
C GLU A 200 -9.03 -7.35 -4.85
N TYR A 201 -7.83 -6.80 -5.08
CA TYR A 201 -6.58 -7.53 -5.06
C TYR A 201 -6.35 -8.26 -3.72
N ASN A 202 -6.52 -7.55 -2.60
CA ASN A 202 -6.35 -8.12 -1.27
C ASN A 202 -7.45 -9.13 -0.92
N SER A 203 -8.69 -8.88 -1.38
CA SER A 203 -9.82 -9.78 -1.19
C SER A 203 -9.60 -11.13 -1.86
N VAL A 204 -9.09 -11.13 -3.11
CA VAL A 204 -8.76 -12.37 -3.83
C VAL A 204 -7.67 -13.14 -3.11
N LEU A 205 -6.56 -12.48 -2.74
CA LEU A 205 -5.49 -13.13 -1.99
C LEU A 205 -5.98 -13.75 -0.68
N SER A 206 -6.78 -13.01 0.08
CA SER A 206 -7.35 -13.49 1.35
C SER A 206 -8.37 -14.62 1.17
N THR A 207 -9.11 -14.63 0.05
CA THR A 207 -10.10 -15.69 -0.22
C THR A 207 -9.40 -17.01 -0.54
N PHE A 208 -8.32 -16.94 -1.32
CA PHE A 208 -7.63 -18.16 -1.77
C PHE A 208 -6.53 -18.64 -0.83
N SER A 209 -6.09 -17.82 0.14
CA SER A 209 -5.08 -18.21 1.13
C SER A 209 -5.50 -19.39 2.00
N ASP A 210 -6.80 -19.56 2.25
CA ASP A 210 -7.33 -20.70 3.01
C ASP A 210 -7.11 -22.05 2.31
N TYR A 211 -6.84 -22.02 1.00
CA TYR A 211 -6.56 -23.20 0.17
C TYR A 211 -5.08 -23.36 -0.18
N ALA A 212 -4.21 -22.52 0.39
CA ALA A 212 -2.77 -22.64 0.20
C ALA A 212 -2.27 -23.96 0.79
N MET A 213 -1.41 -24.66 0.05
CA MET A 213 -0.68 -25.77 0.63
C MET A 213 0.29 -25.24 1.68
N PRO A 214 0.46 -25.95 2.82
CA PRO A 214 1.49 -25.60 3.77
C PRO A 214 2.84 -25.57 3.04
N PRO A 215 3.72 -24.61 3.36
CA PRO A 215 5.07 -24.61 2.83
C PRO A 215 5.65 -26.00 3.06
N GLN A 216 6.13 -26.65 2.01
CA GLN A 216 6.89 -27.88 2.18
C GLN A 216 8.17 -27.49 2.90
N GLU A 217 8.19 -27.59 4.23
CA GLU A 217 9.44 -27.70 4.96
C GLU A 217 10.14 -28.90 4.34
N THR A 218 11.20 -28.63 3.58
CA THR A 218 12.09 -29.68 3.11
C THR A 218 12.53 -30.45 4.34
N GLU A 219 11.94 -31.62 4.53
CA GLU A 219 12.30 -32.67 5.46
C GLU A 219 13.70 -33.18 5.07
N ARG A 220 14.71 -32.32 5.26
CA ARG A 220 16.14 -32.59 5.05
C ARG A 220 16.93 -32.39 6.35
N ALA A 221 16.28 -32.64 7.50
CA ALA A 221 16.93 -32.65 8.80
C ALA A 221 16.55 -33.86 9.67
N MET A 222 15.82 -34.86 9.15
CA MET A 222 15.55 -36.12 9.84
C MET A 222 15.87 -37.33 8.96
N THR A 223 17.10 -37.41 8.48
CA THR A 223 17.72 -38.72 8.26
C THR A 223 19.08 -38.69 8.94
N ARG A 224 19.04 -39.06 10.21
CA ARG A 224 20.20 -39.41 11.03
C ARG A 224 20.91 -40.63 10.43
N PRO A 225 22.21 -40.77 10.69
CA PRO A 225 22.62 -41.53 11.88
C PRO A 225 23.42 -40.70 12.91
#